data_AF-A0A430FQ25-F1
#
_entry.id   AF-A0A430FQ25-F1
#
_cell.length_a   1.000
_cell.length_b   1.000
_cell.length_c   1.000
_cell.angle_alpha   90.00
_cell.angle_beta   90.00
_cell.angle_gamma   90.00
#
_symmetry.space_group_name_H-M   'P 1'
#
loop_
_entity.id
_entity.type
_entity.pdbx_description
1 polymer ?
#
loop_
_entity_poly.entity_id
_entity_poly.type
_entity_poly.pdbx_seq_one_letter_code
_entity_poly.pdbx_strand_id
1 'polypeptide(L)'
;MHNPDSTNPMNTENFAATRAEQSDSVENISATKAEISQPASDAEHVQQSPLIRLRIDLAYNGMNFNGWAVQPKLRTVQGEIEKVLRRILHDRTAQEQPTIRLTVAGRTDAGVHASHQVCHLDVTQAMLDGCVGHMHVDAVKALELRLSRMVPNDIAIHRVSIAPEGFDARFSALERTYVYRIADAQSTYDPRQLSYVWHIDDELDIDAMNKAAALTIGLHDFGSFATPNPGGTTIREVKTAYWRRVPMRPLIDDPMGEQYRTPAIESGLLCFTIVADAFARNMVRSLVNGCVQVGRGKRSVDWFAQKMQVPLREGSTGPIAPEGLTLEHVAYPPNDQLASRAEAIRAVRTLD
;
A
#
# COMPACT_ATOMS: atom_id res chain seq x y z
N MET A 1 46.23 -42.07 -26.40
CA MET A 1 45.42 -42.50 -27.55
C MET A 1 44.22 -41.56 -27.64
N HIS A 2 44.14 -40.85 -28.77
CA HIS A 2 43.01 -40.13 -29.39
C HIS A 2 41.94 -39.38 -28.55
N ASN A 3 41.88 -38.07 -28.84
CA ASN A 3 40.76 -37.12 -28.74
C ASN A 3 39.76 -37.38 -29.92
N PRO A 4 38.73 -36.54 -30.22
CA PRO A 4 37.61 -35.93 -29.45
C PRO A 4 36.26 -36.02 -30.25
N ASP A 5 35.18 -35.37 -29.77
CA ASP A 5 34.11 -34.63 -30.53
C ASP A 5 32.82 -34.54 -29.67
N SER A 6 32.04 -33.47 -29.60
CA SER A 6 31.74 -32.42 -30.58
C SER A 6 31.26 -31.13 -29.89
N THR A 7 31.64 -29.99 -30.47
CA THR A 7 31.02 -28.67 -30.29
C THR A 7 30.37 -28.30 -31.63
N ASN A 8 29.21 -27.62 -31.61
CA ASN A 8 28.58 -27.09 -32.83
C ASN A 8 28.33 -25.58 -32.66
N PRO A 9 28.64 -24.72 -33.65
CA PRO A 9 28.76 -23.27 -33.47
C PRO A 9 27.59 -22.44 -34.01
N MET A 10 27.63 -21.16 -33.64
CA MET A 10 26.84 -20.06 -34.17
C MET A 10 27.14 -19.79 -35.66
N ASN A 11 26.10 -19.41 -36.42
CA ASN A 11 26.22 -18.80 -37.74
C ASN A 11 25.74 -17.35 -37.69
N THR A 12 26.64 -16.44 -38.08
CA THR A 12 26.37 -15.05 -38.47
C THR A 12 26.99 -14.83 -39.83
N GLU A 13 26.20 -14.49 -40.84
CA GLU A 13 26.71 -13.90 -42.08
C GLU A 13 25.84 -12.70 -42.48
N ASN A 14 26.52 -11.56 -42.59
CA ASN A 14 26.08 -10.32 -43.21
C ASN A 14 26.34 -10.42 -44.72
N PHE A 15 25.42 -9.92 -45.55
CA PHE A 15 25.70 -9.59 -46.95
C PHE A 15 25.31 -8.15 -47.29
N ALA A 16 26.14 -7.55 -48.12
CA ALA A 16 26.22 -6.13 -48.43
C ALA A 16 25.35 -5.69 -49.62
N ALA A 17 25.07 -4.39 -49.60
CA ALA A 17 24.69 -3.43 -50.65
C ALA A 17 24.59 -3.88 -52.13
N THR A 18 23.58 -3.34 -52.82
CA THR A 18 23.78 -2.73 -54.15
C THR A 18 22.63 -1.76 -54.49
N ARG A 19 23.01 -0.66 -55.13
CA ARG A 19 22.22 0.50 -55.56
C ARG A 19 22.10 0.41 -57.09
N ALA A 20 20.93 0.66 -57.67
CA ALA A 20 20.80 0.95 -59.09
C ALA A 20 19.57 1.84 -59.35
N GLU A 21 19.84 2.92 -60.07
CA GLU A 21 18.93 3.94 -60.60
C GLU A 21 18.15 3.41 -61.80
N GLN A 22 16.94 3.92 -62.04
CA GLN A 22 16.51 4.27 -63.40
C GLN A 22 15.34 5.26 -63.40
N SER A 23 15.42 6.14 -64.39
CA SER A 23 14.75 7.42 -64.61
C SER A 23 13.56 7.33 -65.57
N ASP A 24 12.68 8.32 -65.43
CA ASP A 24 11.85 9.00 -66.45
C ASP A 24 10.86 8.22 -67.31
N SER A 25 9.58 8.59 -67.17
CA SER A 25 8.78 9.04 -68.32
C SER A 25 7.56 9.86 -67.85
N VAL A 26 7.48 11.07 -68.38
CA VAL A 26 6.39 12.03 -68.24
C VAL A 26 5.42 11.79 -69.40
N GLU A 27 4.14 11.56 -69.12
CA GLU A 27 3.06 11.79 -70.09
C GLU A 27 1.89 12.53 -69.43
N ASN A 28 1.58 13.70 -69.99
CA ASN A 28 0.47 14.57 -69.66
C ASN A 28 -0.80 14.08 -70.35
N ILE A 29 -1.88 13.85 -69.60
CA ILE A 29 -3.25 13.90 -70.13
C ILE A 29 -4.14 14.67 -69.13
N SER A 30 -4.75 15.75 -69.63
CA SER A 30 -5.73 16.59 -68.93
C SER A 30 -7.17 16.10 -69.17
N ALA A 31 -8.06 16.52 -68.25
CA ALA A 31 -9.53 16.35 -68.19
C ALA A 31 -9.99 14.98 -67.63
N THR A 32 -10.78 14.90 -66.56
CA THR A 32 -12.09 15.55 -66.39
C THR A 32 -12.46 15.58 -64.90
N LYS A 33 -13.02 16.70 -64.41
CA LYS A 33 -13.60 16.82 -63.06
C LYS A 33 -14.78 15.85 -62.92
N ALA A 34 -14.64 14.86 -62.05
CA ALA A 34 -15.76 14.12 -61.45
C ALA A 34 -15.70 14.35 -59.95
N GLU A 35 -16.73 14.99 -59.40
CA GLU A 35 -16.96 15.13 -57.97
C GLU A 35 -17.14 13.73 -57.37
N ILE A 36 -16.10 13.24 -56.69
CA ILE A 36 -16.21 12.06 -55.82
C ILE A 36 -16.56 12.60 -54.43
N SER A 37 -17.82 12.44 -54.06
CA SER A 37 -18.29 12.60 -52.69
C SER A 37 -17.44 11.72 -51.77
N GLN A 38 -16.65 12.34 -50.91
CA GLN A 38 -16.01 11.64 -49.80
C GLN A 38 -17.11 11.08 -48.90
N PRO A 39 -17.05 9.80 -48.48
CA PRO A 39 -17.91 9.36 -47.38
C PRO A 39 -17.46 10.10 -46.13
N ALA A 40 -18.42 10.76 -45.48
CA ALA A 40 -18.21 11.33 -44.16
C ALA A 40 -17.65 10.23 -43.25
N SER A 41 -16.44 10.46 -42.72
CA SER A 41 -15.94 9.68 -41.62
C SER A 41 -16.84 9.98 -40.42
N ASP A 42 -17.79 9.11 -40.15
CA ASP A 42 -18.41 9.00 -38.83
C ASP A 42 -17.32 8.54 -37.86
N ALA A 43 -16.46 9.47 -37.46
CA ALA A 43 -15.69 9.34 -36.24
C ALA A 43 -16.72 9.42 -35.11
N GLU A 44 -17.25 8.26 -34.72
CA GLU A 44 -17.93 8.11 -33.46
C GLU A 44 -17.02 8.69 -32.38
N HIS A 45 -17.37 9.88 -31.89
CA HIS A 45 -16.86 10.37 -30.63
C HIS A 45 -17.26 9.31 -29.59
N VAL A 46 -16.32 8.42 -29.24
CA VAL A 46 -16.47 7.51 -28.10
C VAL A 46 -16.54 8.40 -26.88
N GLN A 47 -17.75 8.82 -26.53
CA GLN A 47 -18.03 9.64 -25.37
C GLN A 47 -17.75 8.74 -24.17
N GLN A 48 -16.57 8.89 -23.57
CA GLN A 48 -16.17 8.12 -22.40
C GLN A 48 -17.24 8.29 -21.33
N SER A 49 -17.88 7.19 -20.94
CA SER A 49 -18.91 7.22 -19.92
C SER A 49 -18.36 7.82 -18.64
N PRO A 50 -19.14 8.64 -17.91
CA PRO A 50 -18.67 9.24 -16.68
C PRO A 50 -18.24 8.15 -15.69
N LEU A 51 -17.08 8.36 -15.06
CA LEU A 51 -16.55 7.45 -14.06
C LEU A 51 -17.10 7.81 -12.68
N ILE A 52 -17.42 6.77 -11.91
CA ILE A 52 -17.87 6.83 -10.53
C ILE A 52 -16.72 6.32 -9.67
N ARG A 53 -16.24 7.17 -8.76
CA ARG A 53 -15.23 6.78 -7.79
C ARG A 53 -15.88 6.02 -6.64
N LEU A 54 -15.36 4.84 -6.34
CA LEU A 54 -15.76 4.06 -5.18
C LEU A 54 -14.65 4.06 -4.15
N ARG A 55 -15.02 4.29 -2.89
CA ARG A 55 -14.17 4.09 -1.72
C ARG A 55 -14.42 2.71 -1.14
N ILE A 56 -13.35 2.01 -0.80
CA ILE A 56 -13.37 0.71 -0.14
C ILE A 56 -12.59 0.83 1.18
N ASP A 57 -13.26 0.54 2.28
CA ASP A 57 -12.66 0.41 3.61
C ASP A 57 -12.48 -1.08 3.91
N LEU A 58 -11.28 -1.47 4.36
CA LEU A 58 -10.91 -2.88 4.48
C LEU A 58 -9.85 -3.14 5.56
N ALA A 59 -9.77 -4.40 5.98
CA ALA A 59 -8.71 -4.95 6.82
C ALA A 59 -8.04 -6.13 6.12
N TYR A 60 -6.82 -6.46 6.54
CA TYR A 60 -6.14 -7.69 6.14
C TYR A 60 -5.10 -8.14 7.15
N ASN A 61 -4.97 -9.47 7.26
CA ASN A 61 -3.81 -10.10 7.89
C ASN A 61 -2.67 -10.19 6.86
N GLY A 62 -1.61 -9.42 7.06
CA GLY A 62 -0.48 -9.31 6.14
C GLY A 62 0.45 -10.51 6.04
N MET A 63 0.35 -11.49 6.96
CA MET A 63 1.36 -12.55 7.14
C MET A 63 1.64 -13.35 5.86
N ASN A 64 0.59 -13.63 5.07
CA ASN A 64 0.68 -14.43 3.85
C ASN A 64 0.74 -13.57 2.57
N PHE A 65 1.10 -12.30 2.68
CA PHE A 65 1.22 -11.36 1.57
C PHE A 65 2.62 -10.75 1.45
N ASN A 66 3.06 -10.58 0.21
CA ASN A 66 4.29 -9.86 -0.14
C ASN A 66 4.05 -8.33 -0.18
N GLY A 67 3.26 -7.85 0.77
CA GLY A 67 2.86 -6.45 0.93
C GLY A 67 1.60 -6.10 0.12
N TRP A 68 1.29 -4.81 0.12
CA TRP A 68 0.11 -4.30 -0.57
C TRP A 68 0.23 -4.40 -2.10
N ALA A 69 1.29 -3.82 -2.66
CA ALA A 69 1.35 -3.50 -4.08
C ALA A 69 1.63 -4.71 -4.95
N VAL A 70 0.92 -4.82 -6.09
CA VAL A 70 1.09 -5.89 -7.08
C VAL A 70 2.55 -6.01 -7.51
N GLN A 71 3.05 -7.24 -7.47
CA GLN A 71 4.38 -7.63 -7.92
C GLN A 71 4.28 -8.91 -8.75
N PRO A 72 5.12 -9.08 -9.79
CA PRO A 72 5.09 -10.28 -10.63
C PRO A 72 5.25 -11.56 -9.80
N LYS A 73 4.37 -12.54 -10.01
CA LYS A 73 4.41 -13.89 -9.40
C LYS A 73 4.25 -13.93 -7.87
N LEU A 74 3.99 -12.80 -7.21
CA LEU A 74 3.86 -12.73 -5.76
C LEU A 74 2.41 -12.46 -5.35
N ARG A 75 1.95 -13.15 -4.30
CA ARG A 75 0.65 -12.90 -3.68
C ARG A 75 0.71 -11.57 -2.93
N THR A 76 -0.19 -10.65 -3.26
CA THR A 76 -0.25 -9.28 -2.74
C THR A 76 -1.70 -8.90 -2.46
N VAL A 77 -1.94 -8.00 -1.50
CA VAL A 77 -3.31 -7.59 -1.13
C VAL A 77 -4.02 -6.94 -2.32
N GLN A 78 -3.36 -5.99 -2.98
CA GLN A 78 -3.90 -5.32 -4.18
C GLN A 78 -4.23 -6.34 -5.28
N GLY A 79 -3.35 -7.31 -5.51
CA GLY A 79 -3.52 -8.31 -6.57
C GLY A 79 -4.75 -9.20 -6.35
N GLU A 80 -4.97 -9.67 -5.12
CA GLU A 80 -6.14 -10.50 -4.80
C GLU A 80 -7.45 -9.70 -4.91
N ILE A 81 -7.48 -8.46 -4.41
CA ILE A 81 -8.70 -7.62 -4.50
C ILE A 81 -8.99 -7.27 -5.96
N GLU A 82 -8.00 -6.82 -6.74
CA GLU A 82 -8.20 -6.50 -8.15
C GLU A 82 -8.63 -7.71 -8.98
N LYS A 83 -8.10 -8.91 -8.69
CA LYS A 83 -8.52 -10.17 -9.33
C LYS A 83 -10.01 -10.46 -9.09
N VAL A 84 -10.50 -10.25 -7.87
CA VAL A 84 -11.91 -10.43 -7.53
C VAL A 84 -12.77 -9.34 -8.17
N LEU A 85 -12.35 -8.08 -8.11
CA LEU A 85 -13.06 -6.96 -8.73
C LEU A 85 -13.23 -7.14 -10.24
N ARG A 86 -12.18 -7.53 -10.97
CA ARG A 86 -12.27 -7.82 -12.41
C ARG A 86 -13.30 -8.90 -12.72
N ARG A 87 -13.39 -9.92 -11.87
CA ARG A 87 -14.39 -10.98 -12.02
C ARG A 87 -15.82 -10.48 -11.77
N ILE A 88 -16.04 -9.65 -10.74
CA ILE A 88 -17.37 -9.13 -10.39
C ILE A 88 -17.85 -8.09 -11.41
N LEU A 89 -16.96 -7.20 -11.83
CA LEU A 89 -17.26 -6.08 -12.74
C LEU A 89 -17.17 -6.48 -14.22
N HIS A 90 -16.93 -7.76 -14.50
CA HIS A 90 -16.76 -8.33 -15.85
C HIS A 90 -15.74 -7.56 -16.70
N ASP A 91 -14.65 -7.09 -16.09
CA ASP A 91 -13.57 -6.41 -16.79
C ASP A 91 -12.80 -7.42 -17.66
N ARG A 92 -13.00 -7.33 -18.97
CA ARG A 92 -12.37 -8.21 -19.97
C ARG A 92 -11.05 -7.64 -20.53
N THR A 93 -10.60 -6.44 -20.10
CA THR A 93 -9.44 -5.75 -20.71
C THR A 93 -8.07 -6.26 -20.24
N ALA A 94 -8.00 -7.52 -19.78
CA ALA A 94 -6.85 -8.06 -19.04
C ALA A 94 -5.51 -8.08 -19.81
N GLN A 95 -5.49 -7.86 -21.13
CA GLN A 95 -4.28 -8.03 -21.95
C GLN A 95 -3.59 -6.74 -22.41
N GLU A 96 -4.23 -5.57 -22.38
CA GLU A 96 -3.60 -4.36 -22.94
C GLU A 96 -3.49 -3.22 -21.91
N GLN A 97 -4.53 -2.94 -21.12
CA GLN A 97 -4.50 -1.99 -20.01
C GLN A 97 -5.57 -2.37 -18.97
N PRO A 98 -5.20 -2.71 -17.71
CA PRO A 98 -6.20 -3.06 -16.70
C PRO A 98 -7.00 -1.81 -16.33
N THR A 99 -8.31 -1.81 -16.63
CA THR A 99 -9.20 -0.69 -16.28
C THR A 99 -9.44 -0.63 -14.78
N ILE A 100 -9.48 -1.79 -14.12
CA ILE A 100 -9.57 -1.89 -12.67
C ILE A 100 -8.17 -1.81 -12.03
N ARG A 101 -7.87 -0.64 -11.45
CA ARG A 101 -6.66 -0.39 -10.65
C ARG A 101 -7.00 0.31 -9.34
N LEU A 102 -6.48 -0.21 -8.23
CA LEU A 102 -6.66 0.40 -6.92
C LEU A 102 -5.58 1.44 -6.61
N THR A 103 -6.01 2.59 -6.11
CA THR A 103 -5.18 3.57 -5.40
C THR A 103 -5.41 3.44 -3.90
N VAL A 104 -4.33 3.26 -3.12
CA VAL A 104 -4.39 2.99 -1.68
C VAL A 104 -3.90 4.19 -0.86
N ALA A 105 -4.44 4.33 0.35
CA ALA A 105 -3.98 5.34 1.30
C ALA A 105 -2.50 5.21 1.66
N GLY A 106 -2.04 4.00 1.99
CA GLY A 106 -0.64 3.75 2.25
C GLY A 106 -0.27 2.31 1.88
N ARG A 107 0.85 2.14 1.18
CA ARG A 107 1.37 0.78 0.93
C ARG A 107 1.94 0.23 2.23
N THR A 108 1.61 -1.02 2.54
CA THR A 108 2.27 -1.78 3.61
C THR A 108 3.33 -2.73 3.03
N ASP A 109 4.40 -2.96 3.81
CA ASP A 109 5.45 -3.93 3.48
C ASP A 109 4.93 -5.38 3.61
N ALA A 110 5.70 -6.35 3.14
CA ALA A 110 5.41 -7.77 3.34
C ALA A 110 5.27 -8.12 4.82
N GLY A 111 4.26 -8.91 5.17
CA GLY A 111 3.93 -9.30 6.54
C GLY A 111 3.14 -8.27 7.36
N VAL A 112 3.09 -6.99 6.95
CA VAL A 112 2.44 -5.92 7.73
C VAL A 112 0.93 -5.95 7.57
N HIS A 113 0.20 -5.83 8.68
CA HIS A 113 -1.27 -5.88 8.75
C HIS A 113 -1.93 -4.52 8.53
N ALA A 114 -3.24 -4.52 8.30
CA ALA A 114 -4.06 -3.33 8.42
C ALA A 114 -5.42 -3.68 9.02
N SER A 115 -5.87 -2.92 10.02
CA SER A 115 -7.24 -3.00 10.54
C SER A 115 -8.18 -2.00 9.84
N HIS A 116 -7.66 -0.88 9.34
CA HIS A 116 -8.45 0.16 8.66
C HIS A 116 -7.69 0.76 7.46
N GLN A 117 -7.36 -0.07 6.47
CA GLN A 117 -6.86 0.42 5.19
C GLN A 117 -8.00 1.01 4.37
N VAL A 118 -7.66 1.96 3.50
CA VAL A 118 -8.60 2.57 2.57
C VAL A 118 -8.01 2.57 1.16
N CYS A 119 -8.80 2.18 0.17
CA CYS A 119 -8.47 2.34 -1.23
C CYS A 119 -9.64 2.90 -2.03
N HIS A 120 -9.36 3.32 -3.26
CA HIS A 120 -10.38 3.68 -4.22
C HIS A 120 -10.07 3.14 -5.61
N LEU A 121 -11.11 3.10 -6.42
CA LEU A 121 -11.09 2.83 -7.86
C LEU A 121 -12.18 3.62 -8.55
N ASP A 122 -12.02 3.80 -9.85
CA ASP A 122 -13.00 4.42 -10.72
C ASP A 122 -13.67 3.33 -11.57
N VAL A 123 -14.99 3.35 -11.67
CA VAL A 123 -15.80 2.38 -12.44
C VAL A 123 -16.86 3.10 -13.26
N THR A 124 -17.40 2.46 -14.29
CA THR A 124 -18.55 3.01 -15.02
C THR A 124 -19.87 2.60 -14.36
N GLN A 125 -20.94 3.36 -14.60
CA GLN A 125 -22.29 2.98 -14.16
C GLN A 125 -22.69 1.60 -14.69
N ALA A 126 -22.36 1.28 -15.95
CA ALA A 126 -22.65 -0.02 -16.56
C ALA A 126 -21.98 -1.20 -15.83
N MET A 127 -20.74 -1.03 -15.35
CA MET A 127 -20.06 -2.04 -14.54
C MET A 127 -20.77 -2.28 -13.20
N LEU A 128 -21.23 -1.21 -12.55
CA LEU A 128 -21.98 -1.30 -11.30
C LEU A 128 -23.33 -2.00 -11.49
N ASP A 129 -24.11 -1.58 -12.49
CA ASP A 129 -25.43 -2.17 -12.76
C ASP A 129 -25.31 -3.66 -13.08
N GLY A 130 -24.27 -4.05 -13.82
CA GLY A 130 -23.99 -5.44 -14.18
C GLY A 130 -23.71 -6.36 -12.97
N CYS A 131 -23.30 -5.81 -11.83
CA CYS A 131 -22.97 -6.63 -10.66
C CYS A 131 -24.18 -6.97 -9.76
N VAL A 132 -25.33 -6.31 -9.95
CA VAL A 132 -26.55 -6.56 -9.14
C VAL A 132 -27.02 -8.02 -9.29
N GLY A 133 -27.11 -8.50 -10.54
CA GLY A 133 -27.61 -9.84 -10.84
C GLY A 133 -29.03 -10.05 -10.30
N HIS A 134 -29.25 -11.10 -9.51
CA HIS A 134 -30.55 -11.42 -8.91
C HIS A 134 -30.77 -10.78 -7.52
N MET A 135 -29.87 -9.91 -7.06
CA MET A 135 -29.99 -9.29 -5.74
C MET A 135 -31.03 -8.16 -5.74
N HIS A 136 -31.74 -8.00 -4.64
CA HIS A 136 -32.70 -6.89 -4.42
C HIS A 136 -32.07 -5.79 -3.56
N VAL A 137 -30.91 -5.28 -3.98
CA VAL A 137 -30.16 -4.21 -3.30
C VAL A 137 -29.59 -3.25 -4.34
N ASP A 138 -29.14 -2.06 -3.92
CA ASP A 138 -28.45 -1.13 -4.82
C ASP A 138 -27.11 -1.70 -5.33
N ALA A 139 -26.64 -1.17 -6.45
CA ALA A 139 -25.44 -1.69 -7.14
C ALA A 139 -24.16 -1.63 -6.29
N VAL A 140 -24.00 -0.60 -5.45
CA VAL A 140 -22.83 -0.47 -4.58
C VAL A 140 -22.87 -1.52 -3.48
N LYS A 141 -24.05 -1.76 -2.89
CA LYS A 141 -24.24 -2.82 -1.90
C LYS A 141 -24.06 -4.21 -2.52
N ALA A 142 -24.53 -4.43 -3.74
CA ALA A 142 -24.31 -5.70 -4.46
C ALA A 142 -22.80 -5.96 -4.65
N LEU A 143 -22.03 -4.95 -5.05
CA LEU A 143 -20.59 -5.03 -5.17
C LEU A 143 -19.92 -5.34 -3.82
N GLU A 144 -20.30 -4.64 -2.75
CA GLU A 144 -19.79 -4.89 -1.39
C GLU A 144 -20.01 -6.35 -0.98
N LEU A 145 -21.23 -6.87 -1.12
CA LEU A 145 -21.59 -8.22 -0.73
C LEU A 145 -20.80 -9.27 -1.52
N ARG A 146 -20.64 -9.08 -2.83
CA ARG A 146 -19.87 -9.99 -3.68
C ARG A 146 -18.39 -9.93 -3.34
N LEU A 147 -17.81 -8.74 -3.24
CA LEU A 147 -16.41 -8.55 -2.93
C LEU A 147 -16.07 -9.19 -1.58
N SER A 148 -16.86 -8.89 -0.55
CA SER A 148 -16.69 -9.44 0.81
C SER A 148 -16.70 -10.97 0.84
N ARG A 149 -17.48 -11.62 -0.02
CA ARG A 149 -17.58 -13.10 -0.08
C ARG A 149 -16.51 -13.75 -0.93
N MET A 150 -15.92 -13.01 -1.86
CA MET A 150 -15.04 -13.57 -2.89
C MET A 150 -13.56 -13.28 -2.65
N VAL A 151 -13.23 -12.30 -1.80
CA VAL A 151 -11.85 -12.10 -1.33
C VAL A 151 -11.43 -13.26 -0.42
N PRO A 152 -10.12 -13.59 -0.35
CA PRO A 152 -9.60 -14.56 0.60
C PRO A 152 -9.88 -14.18 2.07
N ASN A 153 -9.94 -15.17 2.96
CA ASN A 153 -10.29 -14.98 4.39
C ASN A 153 -9.29 -14.10 5.18
N ASP A 154 -8.10 -13.86 4.66
CA ASP A 154 -7.12 -12.93 5.24
C ASP A 154 -7.31 -11.47 4.77
N ILE A 155 -8.42 -11.18 4.06
CA ILE A 155 -8.90 -9.83 3.71
C ILE A 155 -10.36 -9.72 4.13
N ALA A 156 -10.71 -8.64 4.84
CA ALA A 156 -12.08 -8.30 5.19
C ALA A 156 -12.47 -6.97 4.55
N ILE A 157 -13.58 -6.95 3.83
CA ILE A 157 -14.18 -5.71 3.32
C ILE A 157 -15.13 -5.19 4.39
N HIS A 158 -14.87 -3.99 4.90
CA HIS A 158 -15.74 -3.36 5.88
C HIS A 158 -16.88 -2.58 5.21
N ARG A 159 -16.56 -1.90 4.10
CA ARG A 159 -17.53 -1.07 3.38
C ARG A 159 -17.11 -0.79 1.95
N VAL A 160 -18.08 -0.69 1.04
CA VAL A 160 -17.93 -0.02 -0.26
C VAL A 160 -18.94 1.13 -0.33
N SER A 161 -18.50 2.30 -0.81
CA SER A 161 -19.35 3.48 -0.95
C SER A 161 -18.96 4.32 -2.16
N ILE A 162 -19.90 5.11 -2.68
CA ILE A 162 -19.55 6.19 -3.62
C ILE A 162 -18.66 7.18 -2.86
N ALA A 163 -17.48 7.45 -3.41
CA ALA A 163 -16.56 8.39 -2.80
C ALA A 163 -17.08 9.83 -2.97
N PRO A 164 -16.92 10.69 -1.95
CA PRO A 164 -17.19 12.11 -2.12
C PRO A 164 -16.36 12.72 -3.27
N GLU A 165 -16.85 13.82 -3.83
CA GLU A 165 -16.14 14.54 -4.88
C GLU A 165 -14.72 14.93 -4.43
N GLY A 166 -13.75 14.76 -5.34
CA GLY A 166 -12.34 15.06 -5.06
C GLY A 166 -11.62 14.06 -4.15
N PHE A 167 -12.28 13.01 -3.64
CA PHE A 167 -11.65 12.01 -2.79
C PHE A 167 -10.50 11.29 -3.51
N ASP A 168 -9.32 11.29 -2.91
CA ASP A 168 -8.19 10.44 -3.28
C ASP A 168 -7.68 9.74 -2.01
N ALA A 169 -7.80 8.42 -1.96
CA ALA A 169 -7.38 7.63 -0.79
C ALA A 169 -5.94 7.95 -0.34
N ARG A 170 -5.03 8.23 -1.29
CA ARG A 170 -3.64 8.54 -0.98
C ARG A 170 -3.47 10.01 -0.61
N PHE A 171 -3.90 10.90 -1.49
CA PHE A 171 -3.53 12.32 -1.43
C PHE A 171 -4.48 13.15 -0.57
N SER A 172 -5.74 12.75 -0.41
CA SER A 172 -6.67 13.42 0.51
C SER A 172 -6.43 13.04 1.99
N ALA A 173 -5.67 11.99 2.28
CA ALA A 173 -5.43 11.57 3.66
C ALA A 173 -4.59 12.60 4.45
N LEU A 174 -5.02 12.87 5.68
CA LEU A 174 -4.36 13.80 6.61
C LEU A 174 -3.22 13.12 7.37
N GLU A 175 -3.46 11.90 7.81
CA GLU A 175 -2.54 11.14 8.66
C GLU A 175 -2.85 9.64 8.62
N ARG A 176 -1.86 8.85 9.01
CA ARG A 176 -2.02 7.42 9.29
C ARG A 176 -1.53 7.12 10.71
N THR A 177 -2.21 6.20 11.36
CA THR A 177 -1.81 5.66 12.67
C THR A 177 -1.31 4.24 12.49
N TYR A 178 -0.11 3.96 12.97
CA TYR A 178 0.42 2.61 13.08
C TYR A 178 0.59 2.23 14.55
N VAL A 179 0.33 0.96 14.84
CA VAL A 179 0.67 0.35 16.12
C VAL A 179 1.58 -0.85 15.90
N TYR A 180 2.71 -0.89 16.62
CA TYR A 180 3.58 -2.06 16.71
C TYR A 180 3.41 -2.74 18.06
N ARG A 181 3.18 -4.06 18.07
CA ARG A 181 2.91 -4.84 19.29
C ARG A 181 4.06 -5.78 19.62
N ILE A 182 4.49 -5.78 20.87
CA ILE A 182 5.55 -6.63 21.41
C ILE A 182 5.04 -7.39 22.64
N ALA A 183 5.26 -8.70 22.67
CA ALA A 183 5.28 -9.48 23.90
C ALA A 183 6.75 -9.62 24.33
N ASP A 184 7.13 -8.91 25.38
CA ASP A 184 8.47 -8.94 25.98
C ASP A 184 8.50 -9.87 27.21
N ALA A 185 9.65 -9.97 27.89
CA ALA A 185 9.83 -10.85 29.05
C ALA A 185 8.85 -10.60 30.22
N GLN A 186 8.25 -9.41 30.30
CA GLN A 186 7.24 -9.07 31.32
C GLN A 186 5.82 -9.51 30.94
N SER A 187 5.60 -9.95 29.70
CA SER A 187 4.30 -10.33 29.17
C SER A 187 4.13 -11.84 29.19
N THR A 188 2.92 -12.34 29.49
CA THR A 188 2.60 -13.75 29.23
C THR A 188 2.47 -13.94 27.73
N TYR A 189 3.32 -14.79 27.16
CA TYR A 189 3.26 -15.11 25.74
C TYR A 189 2.07 -16.03 25.42
N ASP A 190 1.16 -15.56 24.56
CA ASP A 190 0.04 -16.34 24.03
C ASP A 190 0.30 -16.70 22.55
N PRO A 191 0.49 -17.99 22.20
CA PRO A 191 0.80 -18.39 20.83
C PRO A 191 -0.31 -18.09 19.82
N ARG A 192 -1.55 -17.80 20.26
CA ARG A 192 -2.63 -17.35 19.36
C ARG A 192 -2.33 -15.98 18.73
N GLN A 193 -1.40 -15.21 19.31
CA GLN A 193 -1.03 -13.87 18.87
C GLN A 193 0.11 -13.85 17.85
N LEU A 194 0.71 -15.00 17.54
CA LEU A 194 1.85 -15.14 16.61
C LEU A 194 1.67 -14.46 15.25
N SER A 195 0.42 -14.24 14.85
CA SER A 195 0.10 -13.62 13.56
C SER A 195 0.05 -12.09 13.59
N TYR A 196 0.18 -11.42 14.74
CA TYR A 196 0.11 -9.94 14.83
C TYR A 196 0.91 -9.32 15.99
N VAL A 197 1.68 -10.13 16.74
CA VAL A 197 2.52 -9.69 17.87
C VAL A 197 3.92 -10.26 17.68
N TRP A 198 4.93 -9.42 17.84
CA TRP A 198 6.32 -9.86 17.85
C TRP A 198 6.75 -10.25 19.26
N HIS A 199 7.33 -11.45 19.41
CA HIS A 199 7.81 -11.94 20.70
C HIS A 199 9.32 -11.72 20.85
N ILE A 200 9.75 -11.31 22.04
CA ILE A 200 11.16 -11.14 22.41
C ILE A 200 11.38 -11.56 23.86
N ASP A 201 12.50 -12.25 24.12
CA ASP A 201 12.85 -12.74 25.46
C ASP A 201 13.52 -11.68 26.36
N ASP A 202 13.81 -10.50 25.82
CA ASP A 202 14.41 -9.40 26.57
C ASP A 202 13.35 -8.61 27.33
N GLU A 203 13.71 -8.13 28.52
CA GLU A 203 12.97 -7.06 29.20
C GLU A 203 13.35 -5.69 28.58
N LEU A 204 12.37 -4.81 28.37
CA LEU A 204 12.57 -3.55 27.66
C LEU A 204 12.40 -2.33 28.59
N ASP A 205 13.39 -1.43 28.59
CA ASP A 205 13.30 -0.13 29.24
C ASP A 205 12.38 0.82 28.44
N ILE A 206 11.12 0.90 28.88
CA ILE A 206 10.07 1.72 28.25
C ILE A 206 10.40 3.21 28.33
N ASP A 207 11.07 3.67 29.40
CA ASP A 207 11.40 5.09 29.57
C ASP A 207 12.50 5.52 28.59
N ALA A 208 13.54 4.70 28.43
CA ALA A 208 14.57 4.92 27.42
C ALA A 208 14.01 4.87 26.00
N MET A 209 13.09 3.94 25.73
CA MET A 209 12.38 3.86 24.45
C MET A 209 11.51 5.08 24.16
N ASN A 210 10.81 5.62 25.18
CA ASN A 210 10.03 6.84 25.05
C ASN A 210 10.89 8.08 24.84
N LYS A 211 12.08 8.17 25.47
CA LYS A 211 13.05 9.24 25.17
C LYS A 211 13.49 9.21 23.71
N ALA A 212 13.75 8.03 23.15
CA ALA A 212 14.07 7.89 21.73
C ALA A 212 12.88 8.24 20.82
N ALA A 213 11.67 7.75 21.14
CA ALA A 213 10.46 8.04 20.37
C ALA A 213 10.14 9.54 20.31
N ALA A 214 10.33 10.28 21.41
CA ALA A 214 10.08 11.71 21.48
C ALA A 214 10.92 12.51 20.46
N LEU A 215 12.14 12.07 20.15
CA LEU A 215 13.02 12.71 19.16
C LEU A 215 12.47 12.61 17.72
N THR A 216 11.51 11.72 17.48
CA THR A 216 10.93 11.54 16.14
C THR A 216 9.82 12.55 15.85
N ILE A 217 9.26 13.21 16.86
CA ILE A 217 8.12 14.12 16.72
C ILE A 217 8.57 15.42 16.04
N GLY A 218 7.74 15.91 15.10
CA GLY A 218 8.00 17.07 14.26
C GLY A 218 8.40 16.70 12.83
N LEU A 219 8.87 17.71 12.10
CA LEU A 219 9.33 17.58 10.71
C LEU A 219 10.80 17.17 10.67
N HIS A 220 11.10 15.99 10.15
CA HIS A 220 12.46 15.45 10.07
C HIS A 220 12.72 14.73 8.75
N ASP A 221 13.99 14.67 8.35
CA ASP A 221 14.44 13.73 7.34
C ASP A 221 14.76 12.36 7.99
N PHE A 222 13.92 11.36 7.69
CA PHE A 222 14.07 10.01 8.20
C PHE A 222 15.00 9.12 7.35
N GLY A 223 15.95 9.68 6.59
CA GLY A 223 16.87 8.94 5.73
C GLY A 223 17.64 7.81 6.43
N SER A 224 17.93 7.95 7.73
CA SER A 224 18.50 6.86 8.56
C SER A 224 17.54 5.69 8.74
N PHE A 225 16.23 5.93 8.78
CA PHE A 225 15.19 4.95 9.11
C PHE A 225 14.38 4.49 7.91
N ALA A 226 14.46 5.17 6.78
CA ALA A 226 13.59 4.90 5.65
C ALA A 226 14.36 4.73 4.35
N THR A 227 13.67 4.16 3.36
CA THR A 227 14.13 4.19 1.97
C THR A 227 13.21 5.09 1.16
N PRO A 228 13.75 6.09 0.44
CA PRO A 228 12.92 6.92 -0.43
C PRO A 228 12.30 6.06 -1.53
N ASN A 229 11.09 6.44 -1.94
CA ASN A 229 10.54 5.95 -3.19
C ASN A 229 11.28 6.63 -4.36
N PRO A 230 11.28 6.06 -5.58
CA PRO A 230 11.83 6.73 -6.75
C PRO A 230 11.26 8.15 -6.89
N GLY A 231 12.15 9.15 -6.95
CA GLY A 231 11.78 10.58 -7.03
C GLY A 231 11.15 11.20 -5.77
N GLY A 232 11.13 10.48 -4.64
CA GLY A 232 10.55 10.95 -3.39
C GLY A 232 11.60 11.25 -2.31
N THR A 233 11.20 11.98 -1.28
CA THR A 233 12.01 12.28 -0.09
C THR A 233 11.65 11.36 1.08
N THR A 234 12.53 11.32 2.09
CA THR A 234 12.31 10.71 3.41
C THR A 234 11.85 11.70 4.48
N ILE A 235 11.54 12.95 4.08
CA ILE A 235 11.08 14.01 4.97
C ILE A 235 9.61 13.79 5.34
N ARG A 236 9.30 13.63 6.63
CA ARG A 236 7.93 13.40 7.13
C ARG A 236 7.67 14.21 8.39
N GLU A 237 6.41 14.45 8.68
CA GLU A 237 5.98 15.09 9.92
C GLU A 237 5.30 14.07 10.82
N VAL A 238 5.98 13.68 11.90
CA VAL A 238 5.42 12.81 12.94
C VAL A 238 4.71 13.70 13.96
N LYS A 239 3.42 13.47 14.16
CA LYS A 239 2.60 14.22 15.11
C LYS A 239 2.66 13.63 16.51
N THR A 240 2.80 12.32 16.62
CA THR A 240 2.79 11.60 17.89
C THR A 240 3.57 10.31 17.75
N ALA A 241 4.39 9.97 18.75
CA ALA A 241 5.07 8.69 18.86
C ALA A 241 5.27 8.35 20.34
N TYR A 242 4.81 7.19 20.80
CA TYR A 242 5.02 6.75 22.18
C TYR A 242 4.92 5.23 22.34
N TRP A 243 5.56 4.74 23.39
CA TRP A 243 5.47 3.38 23.89
C TRP A 243 4.62 3.32 25.15
N ARG A 244 3.70 2.36 25.23
CA ARG A 244 2.91 2.09 26.44
C ARG A 244 2.66 0.61 26.61
N ARG A 245 2.72 0.14 27.85
CA ARG A 245 2.22 -1.20 28.19
C ARG A 245 0.71 -1.16 28.30
N VAL A 246 0.03 -2.12 27.67
CA VAL A 246 -1.41 -2.29 27.79
C VAL A 246 -1.71 -2.78 29.21
N PRO A 247 -2.53 -2.05 30.00
CA PRO A 247 -2.89 -2.49 31.34
C PRO A 247 -3.57 -3.86 31.32
N MET A 248 -3.35 -4.65 32.36
CA MET A 248 -4.11 -5.88 32.56
C MET A 248 -5.58 -5.54 32.75
N ARG A 249 -6.45 -6.05 31.86
CA ARG A 249 -7.90 -5.82 31.91
C ARG A 249 -8.64 -7.11 31.62
N PRO A 250 -9.81 -7.33 32.22
CA PRO A 250 -10.63 -8.49 31.86
C PRO A 250 -11.12 -8.36 30.41
N LEU A 251 -11.38 -9.50 29.79
CA LEU A 251 -12.07 -9.59 28.50
C LEU A 251 -13.53 -9.14 28.63
N ILE A 252 -14.17 -9.49 29.75
CA ILE A 252 -15.55 -9.14 30.09
C ILE A 252 -15.57 -8.69 31.56
N ASP A 253 -16.23 -7.57 31.85
CA ASP A 253 -16.46 -7.12 33.22
C ASP A 253 -17.48 -8.05 33.91
N ASP A 254 -17.01 -9.14 34.49
CA ASP A 254 -17.81 -10.18 35.12
C ASP A 254 -17.62 -10.19 36.66
N PRO A 255 -18.71 -10.16 37.47
CA PRO A 255 -18.63 -10.24 38.93
C PRO A 255 -18.29 -11.63 39.49
N MET A 256 -18.15 -12.68 38.67
CA MET A 256 -17.96 -14.07 39.12
C MET A 256 -16.65 -14.37 39.88
N GLY A 257 -15.80 -13.36 40.11
CA GLY A 257 -14.59 -13.46 40.94
C GLY A 257 -13.31 -13.76 40.16
N GLU A 258 -12.15 -13.57 40.81
CA GLU A 258 -10.83 -13.53 40.14
C GLU A 258 -10.46 -14.80 39.36
N GLN A 259 -10.87 -15.98 39.81
CA GLN A 259 -10.53 -17.25 39.15
C GLN A 259 -11.16 -17.43 37.75
N TYR A 260 -12.24 -16.70 37.45
CA TYR A 260 -12.91 -16.72 36.15
C TYR A 260 -12.56 -15.50 35.29
N ARG A 261 -11.70 -14.60 35.80
CA ARG A 261 -11.27 -13.39 35.12
C ARG A 261 -10.30 -13.74 33.98
N THR A 262 -10.83 -13.84 32.77
CA THR A 262 -10.00 -14.01 31.56
C THR A 262 -9.47 -12.64 31.13
N PRO A 263 -8.15 -12.44 30.96
CA PRO A 263 -7.63 -11.16 30.48
C PRO A 263 -7.99 -10.94 29.00
N ALA A 264 -8.21 -9.68 28.62
CA ALA A 264 -8.26 -9.30 27.21
C ALA A 264 -6.93 -9.67 26.54
N ILE A 265 -6.97 -10.19 25.31
CA ILE A 265 -5.81 -10.83 24.68
C ILE A 265 -4.59 -9.91 24.56
N GLU A 266 -4.80 -8.60 24.37
CA GLU A 266 -3.70 -7.62 24.28
C GLU A 266 -3.15 -7.16 25.64
N SER A 267 -3.72 -7.63 26.75
CA SER A 267 -3.27 -7.26 28.10
C SER A 267 -1.79 -7.58 28.30
N GLY A 268 -1.04 -6.63 28.87
CA GLY A 268 0.38 -6.79 29.15
C GLY A 268 1.30 -6.49 27.96
N LEU A 269 0.81 -6.49 26.72
CA LEU A 269 1.64 -6.19 25.55
C LEU A 269 2.23 -4.78 25.62
N LEU A 270 3.44 -4.62 25.08
CA LEU A 270 4.05 -3.33 24.86
C LEU A 270 3.71 -2.82 23.46
N CYS A 271 3.08 -1.66 23.36
CA CYS A 271 2.60 -1.07 22.11
C CYS A 271 3.32 0.24 21.79
N PHE A 272 3.88 0.34 20.58
CA PHE A 272 4.35 1.59 19.99
C PHE A 272 3.24 2.18 19.13
N THR A 273 2.74 3.36 19.46
CA THR A 273 1.80 4.11 18.62
C THR A 273 2.56 5.23 17.92
N ILE A 274 2.39 5.35 16.60
CA ILE A 274 2.93 6.46 15.81
C ILE A 274 1.88 7.01 14.85
N VAL A 275 1.74 8.34 14.83
CA VAL A 275 0.85 9.10 13.94
C VAL A 275 1.70 10.08 13.15
N ALA A 276 1.59 10.03 11.83
CA ALA A 276 2.29 10.95 10.94
C ALA A 276 1.41 11.27 9.73
N ASP A 277 1.74 12.35 9.05
CA ASP A 277 1.07 12.74 7.82
C ASP A 277 1.23 11.69 6.71
N ALA A 278 2.44 11.14 6.58
CA ALA A 278 2.77 10.00 5.75
C ALA A 278 3.99 9.26 6.32
N PHE A 279 4.23 8.04 5.83
CA PHE A 279 5.42 7.27 6.17
C PHE A 279 6.20 6.91 4.90
N ALA A 280 7.52 6.92 4.98
CA ALA A 280 8.39 6.39 3.93
C ALA A 280 8.56 4.86 4.09
N ARG A 281 9.04 4.18 3.04
CA ARG A 281 9.21 2.73 3.05
C ARG A 281 10.14 2.30 4.19
N ASN A 282 9.80 1.25 4.92
CA ASN A 282 10.48 0.73 6.11
C ASN A 282 10.55 1.65 7.34
N MET A 283 10.09 2.91 7.25
CA MET A 283 10.30 3.93 8.28
C MET A 283 9.87 3.46 9.67
N VAL A 284 8.61 3.05 9.84
CA VAL A 284 8.06 2.67 11.15
C VAL A 284 8.81 1.48 11.75
N ARG A 285 9.05 0.43 10.96
CA ARG A 285 9.76 -0.78 11.43
C ARG A 285 11.21 -0.49 11.82
N SER A 286 11.87 0.43 11.12
CA SER A 286 13.21 0.87 11.46
C SER A 286 13.26 1.75 12.71
N LEU A 287 12.27 2.63 12.89
CA LEU A 287 12.12 3.42 14.13
C LEU A 287 11.88 2.52 15.34
N VAL A 288 10.98 1.53 15.19
CA VAL A 288 10.73 0.51 16.21
C VAL A 288 12.01 -0.24 16.55
N ASN A 289 12.77 -0.72 15.56
CA ASN A 289 14.04 -1.40 15.81
C ASN A 289 15.03 -0.50 16.56
N GLY A 290 15.14 0.77 16.19
CA GLY A 290 15.99 1.74 16.89
C GLY A 290 15.58 1.91 18.35
N CYS A 291 14.29 2.05 18.63
CA CYS A 291 13.77 2.12 20.00
C CYS A 291 14.06 0.83 20.77
N VAL A 292 13.78 -0.34 20.19
CA VAL A 292 14.03 -1.64 20.86
C VAL A 292 15.52 -1.83 21.16
N GLN A 293 16.43 -1.41 20.28
CA GLN A 293 17.87 -1.45 20.58
C GLN A 293 18.23 -0.57 21.79
N VAL A 294 17.58 0.59 21.94
CA VAL A 294 17.72 1.45 23.13
C VAL A 294 17.12 0.79 24.37
N GLY A 295 15.92 0.23 24.27
CA GLY A 295 15.24 -0.45 25.38
C GLY A 295 15.98 -1.68 25.90
N ARG A 296 16.77 -2.35 25.05
CA ARG A 296 17.66 -3.46 25.41
C ARG A 296 19.02 -3.02 25.97
N GLY A 297 19.29 -1.72 26.03
CA GLY A 297 20.60 -1.18 26.39
C GLY A 297 21.72 -1.43 25.37
N LYS A 298 21.39 -1.93 24.16
CA LYS A 298 22.39 -2.18 23.09
C LYS A 298 22.87 -0.88 22.44
N ARG A 299 22.05 0.16 22.49
CA ARG A 299 22.34 1.51 21.97
C ARG A 299 21.88 2.54 22.99
N SER A 300 22.50 3.71 22.99
CA SER A 300 22.08 4.84 23.82
C SER A 300 20.99 5.68 23.13
N VAL A 301 20.29 6.51 23.91
CA VAL A 301 19.41 7.55 23.36
C VAL A 301 20.19 8.52 22.47
N ASP A 302 21.43 8.85 22.84
CA ASP A 302 22.31 9.72 22.04
C ASP A 302 22.64 9.13 20.67
N TRP A 303 22.83 7.80 20.58
CA TRP A 303 22.98 7.12 19.30
C TRP A 303 21.73 7.30 18.44
N PHE A 304 20.53 7.19 19.02
CA PHE A 304 19.28 7.42 18.28
C PHE A 304 19.17 8.88 17.83
N ALA A 305 19.52 9.84 18.69
CA ALA A 305 19.56 11.26 18.37
C ALA A 305 20.51 11.55 17.20
N GLN A 306 21.70 10.93 17.18
CA GLN A 306 22.63 11.04 16.08
C GLN A 306 22.04 10.51 14.76
N LYS A 307 21.25 9.42 14.82
CA LYS A 307 20.55 8.89 13.63
C LYS A 307 19.46 9.82 13.10
N MET A 308 18.80 10.58 13.97
CA MET A 308 17.85 11.62 13.57
C MET A 308 18.56 12.83 12.96
N GLN A 309 19.71 13.24 13.51
CA GLN A 309 20.46 14.43 13.07
C GLN A 309 21.26 14.23 11.79
N VAL A 310 21.72 13.00 11.52
CA VAL A 310 22.54 12.68 10.35
C VAL A 310 21.83 11.60 9.53
N PRO A 311 20.95 11.98 8.58
CA PRO A 311 20.21 11.05 7.74
C PRO A 311 21.14 10.24 6.85
N LEU A 312 21.41 8.98 7.22
CA LEU A 312 22.25 8.08 6.44
C LEU A 312 21.78 6.64 6.55
N ARG A 313 21.45 6.03 5.40
CA ARG A 313 21.01 4.63 5.34
C ARG A 313 22.20 3.67 5.33
N GLU A 314 22.66 3.30 6.51
CA GLU A 314 23.79 2.37 6.72
C GLU A 314 23.37 0.98 7.25
N GLY A 315 22.08 0.76 7.48
CA GLY A 315 21.51 -0.54 7.89
C GLY A 315 21.44 -0.82 9.39
N SER A 316 22.12 -0.04 10.24
CA SER A 316 22.10 -0.23 11.72
C SER A 316 20.73 -0.04 12.37
N THR A 317 19.82 0.63 11.68
CA THR A 317 18.41 0.84 12.05
C THR A 317 17.46 -0.10 11.31
N GLY A 318 17.95 -1.14 10.62
CA GLY A 318 17.21 -2.02 9.70
C GLY A 318 15.82 -2.43 10.21
N PRO A 319 14.85 -2.73 9.33
CA PRO A 319 13.48 -2.90 9.77
C PRO A 319 13.36 -4.12 10.69
N ILE A 320 12.64 -3.97 11.81
CA ILE A 320 12.27 -5.07 12.68
C ILE A 320 11.27 -6.01 11.98
N ALA A 321 10.94 -7.14 12.60
CA ALA A 321 9.94 -8.09 12.13
C ALA A 321 8.61 -7.40 11.71
N PRO A 322 7.98 -7.78 10.59
CA PRO A 322 6.79 -7.08 10.11
C PRO A 322 5.49 -7.41 10.87
N GLU A 323 5.38 -8.61 11.45
CA GLU A 323 4.15 -9.15 12.04
C GLU A 323 3.64 -8.34 13.24
N GLY A 324 4.52 -7.61 13.95
CA GLY A 324 4.07 -6.74 15.04
C GLY A 324 3.33 -5.48 14.55
N LEU A 325 3.46 -5.11 13.27
CA LEU A 325 3.01 -3.81 12.76
C LEU A 325 1.63 -3.88 12.11
N THR A 326 0.72 -3.01 12.55
CA THR A 326 -0.62 -2.85 11.98
C THR A 326 -0.88 -1.39 11.62
N LEU A 327 -1.39 -1.13 10.41
CA LEU A 327 -2.05 0.15 10.09
C LEU A 327 -3.41 0.19 10.78
N GLU A 328 -3.56 1.06 11.77
CA GLU A 328 -4.76 1.12 12.61
C GLU A 328 -5.80 2.12 12.12
N HIS A 329 -5.38 3.20 11.47
CA HIS A 329 -6.30 4.27 11.09
C HIS A 329 -5.75 5.12 9.95
N VAL A 330 -6.65 5.63 9.10
CA VAL A 330 -6.36 6.66 8.09
C VAL A 330 -7.39 7.77 8.25
N ALA A 331 -6.94 8.97 8.58
CA ALA A 331 -7.83 10.13 8.71
C ALA A 331 -7.92 10.92 7.39
N TYR A 332 -9.12 11.44 7.11
CA TYR A 332 -9.41 12.31 5.98
C TYR A 332 -10.08 13.60 6.48
N PRO A 333 -9.93 14.72 5.77
CA PRO A 333 -10.66 15.94 6.12
C PRO A 333 -12.15 15.80 5.79
N PRO A 334 -12.98 16.78 6.18
CA PRO A 334 -14.35 16.90 5.70
C PRO A 334 -14.45 16.91 4.16
N ASN A 335 -15.60 16.52 3.62
CA ASN A 335 -15.79 16.26 2.19
C ASN A 335 -15.45 17.47 1.30
N ASP A 336 -15.78 18.67 1.74
CA ASP A 336 -15.53 19.95 1.04
C ASP A 336 -14.04 20.33 0.95
N GLN A 337 -13.15 19.61 1.65
CA GLN A 337 -11.70 19.86 1.67
C GLN A 337 -10.89 18.74 1.00
N LEU A 338 -11.53 17.69 0.49
CA LEU A 338 -10.84 16.53 -0.07
C LEU A 338 -10.04 16.86 -1.33
N ALA A 339 -10.63 17.65 -2.23
CA ALA A 339 -10.03 18.04 -3.51
C ALA A 339 -8.80 18.94 -3.30
N SER A 340 -8.98 20.03 -2.57
CA SER A 340 -7.90 20.99 -2.27
C SER A 340 -6.74 20.34 -1.53
N ARG A 341 -7.02 19.42 -0.60
CA ARG A 341 -6.00 18.62 0.07
C ARG A 341 -5.22 17.74 -0.91
N ALA A 342 -5.91 17.03 -1.80
CA ALA A 342 -5.27 16.15 -2.78
C ALA A 342 -4.36 16.92 -3.73
N GLU A 343 -4.79 18.09 -4.20
CA GLU A 343 -4.01 18.99 -5.05
C GLU A 343 -2.76 19.51 -4.34
N ALA A 344 -2.91 19.99 -3.09
CA ALA A 344 -1.79 20.52 -2.31
C ALA A 344 -0.69 19.48 -2.05
N ILE A 345 -1.04 18.21 -1.85
CA ILE A 345 -0.04 17.14 -1.62
C ILE A 345 0.62 16.67 -2.92
N ARG A 346 -0.03 16.81 -4.08
CA ARG A 346 0.59 16.50 -5.38
C ARG A 346 1.65 17.53 -5.76
N ALA A 347 1.51 18.78 -5.29
CA ALA A 347 2.58 19.77 -5.35
C ALA A 347 3.71 19.35 -4.39
N VAL A 348 4.89 19.03 -4.93
CA VAL A 348 6.04 18.46 -4.19
C VAL A 348 6.45 19.38 -3.03
N ARG A 349 6.74 18.77 -1.87
CA ARG A 349 7.31 19.47 -0.70
C ARG A 349 8.82 19.64 -0.87
N THR A 350 9.31 20.87 -0.81
CA THR A 350 10.73 21.20 -0.64
C THR A 350 10.95 21.73 0.78
N LEU A 351 12.13 21.46 1.35
CA LEU A 351 12.63 22.23 2.49
C LEU A 351 13.27 23.49 1.92
N ASP A 352 12.96 24.65 2.50
CA ASP A 352 13.73 25.87 2.27
C ASP A 352 15.07 25.84 3.01
#